data_AF-A0A7Y2FZS2-F1
#
_entry.id   AF-A0A7Y2FZS2-F1
#
_cell.length_a   1.000
_cell.length_b   1.000
_cell.length_c   1.000
_cell.angle_alpha   90.00
_cell.angle_beta   90.00
_cell.angle_gamma   90.00
#
_symmetry.space_group_name_H-M   'P 1'
#
loop_
_entity.id
_entity.type
_entity.pdbx_description
1 polymer ?
#
loop_
_entity_poly.entity_id
_entity_poly.type
_entity_poly.pdbx_seq_one_letter_code
_entity_poly.pdbx_strand_id
1 'polypeptide(L)'
;SLEVYRNQKTVLSNQIKNLEAKIIDWRQMQIIEELKAVGLPSTNYVEHKAMILEYSEEHEQAKWVSHIIVPEIKTGLAYRSNDFRVDPKISTGTAIQEDYFLTDTLPGGKVEYDGYGYDRGHLAPSADFRWSEAALSESYFYSNMSPQSPNFNREKWAELESHLRRYVINNDVPLIVVTIPILNAGLPKLERSVNSLSIPNRYAKAVYDPVNDRAIGFIMENKLLTNLLESYAVSIDELERESGLDVFQNIEESVESNIEKEDWFDNLKNGDRDPIYPLDLPRGSFNTVQAKKKVGQNVSICGHVVASRYSRKGHLWLNLDRQFPNQVFSVFIKKEDLVNFDFDVKQRFTNQSVCVRGKVEDFSDSPSINVKGQNRIKVFVKGDAQ
;
A
#
# COMPACT_ATOMS: atom_id res chain seq x y z
N SER A 1 5.32 54.84 -21.69
CA SER A 1 4.75 55.15 -20.37
C SER A 1 4.68 53.86 -19.54
N LEU A 2 4.61 53.94 -18.20
CA LEU A 2 4.47 52.79 -17.30
C LEU A 2 3.32 51.84 -17.69
N GLU A 3 2.25 52.39 -18.25
CA GLU A 3 1.07 51.65 -18.74
C GLU A 3 1.39 50.67 -19.88
N VAL A 4 2.29 51.04 -20.80
CA VAL A 4 2.72 50.15 -21.89
C VAL A 4 3.38 48.89 -21.34
N TYR A 5 4.28 49.04 -20.36
CA TYR A 5 4.94 47.90 -19.72
C TYR A 5 3.97 47.05 -18.89
N ARG A 6 2.95 47.65 -18.24
CA ARG A 6 1.88 46.89 -17.55
C ARG A 6 1.06 46.06 -18.54
N ASN A 7 0.69 46.63 -19.68
CA ASN A 7 -0.05 45.91 -20.72
C ASN A 7 0.79 44.77 -21.32
N GLN A 8 2.08 45.01 -21.60
CA GLN A 8 3.00 43.97 -22.04
C GLN A 8 3.11 42.83 -21.02
N LYS A 9 3.25 43.16 -19.72
CA LYS A 9 3.26 42.15 -18.65
C LYS A 9 2.00 41.30 -18.66
N THR A 10 0.81 41.90 -18.76
CA THR A 10 -0.47 41.18 -18.83
C THR A 10 -0.54 40.25 -20.04
N VAL A 11 -0.12 40.71 -21.22
CA VAL A 11 -0.10 39.90 -22.45
C VAL A 11 0.85 38.70 -22.27
N LEU A 12 2.07 38.92 -21.78
CA LEU A 12 3.02 37.85 -21.50
C LEU A 12 2.49 36.86 -20.46
N SER A 13 1.86 37.33 -19.39
CA SER A 13 1.22 36.46 -18.39
C SER A 13 0.11 35.60 -18.99
N ASN A 14 -0.70 36.14 -19.91
CA ASN A 14 -1.73 35.35 -20.59
C ASN A 14 -1.12 34.34 -21.57
N GLN A 15 -0.03 34.69 -22.25
CA GLN A 15 0.71 33.76 -23.11
C GLN A 15 1.31 32.59 -22.32
N ILE A 16 1.91 32.88 -21.15
CA ILE A 16 2.44 31.85 -20.24
C ILE A 16 1.32 30.90 -19.82
N LYS A 17 0.18 31.41 -19.35
CA LYS A 17 -0.96 30.57 -18.96
C LYS A 17 -1.48 29.67 -20.09
N ASN A 18 -1.51 30.17 -21.32
CA ASN A 18 -1.93 29.38 -22.48
C ASN A 18 -0.92 28.27 -22.80
N LEU A 19 0.38 28.57 -22.73
CA LEU A 19 1.43 27.55 -22.91
C LEU A 19 1.38 26.49 -21.80
N GLU A 20 1.18 26.89 -20.55
CA GLU A 20 1.00 25.97 -19.42
C GLU A 20 -0.20 25.03 -19.64
N ALA A 21 -1.34 25.55 -20.10
CA ALA A 21 -2.51 24.73 -20.42
C ALA A 21 -2.20 23.70 -21.53
N LYS A 22 -1.49 24.11 -22.59
CA LYS A 22 -1.07 23.20 -23.67
C LYS A 22 -0.11 22.11 -23.19
N ILE A 23 0.80 22.45 -22.28
CA ILE A 23 1.72 21.47 -21.68
C ILE A 23 0.92 20.43 -20.88
N ILE A 24 -0.07 20.85 -20.10
CA ILE A 24 -0.94 19.94 -19.35
C ILE A 24 -1.74 19.04 -20.29
N ASP A 25 -2.36 19.60 -21.33
CA ASP A 25 -3.12 18.82 -22.33
C ASP A 25 -2.23 17.78 -23.03
N TRP A 26 -1.01 18.18 -23.41
CA TRP A 26 -0.07 17.26 -24.04
C TRP A 26 0.38 16.16 -23.07
N ARG A 27 0.65 16.51 -21.80
CA ARG A 27 1.03 15.54 -20.77
C ARG A 27 -0.08 14.53 -20.50
N GLN A 28 -1.34 14.97 -20.49
CA GLN A 28 -2.51 14.09 -20.39
C GLN A 28 -2.56 13.06 -21.52
N MET A 29 -2.36 13.50 -22.77
CA MET A 29 -2.29 12.58 -23.92
C MET A 29 -1.15 11.58 -23.78
N GLN A 30 0.04 12.04 -23.39
CA GLN A 30 1.20 11.19 -23.18
C GLN A 30 0.95 10.12 -22.11
N ILE A 31 0.30 10.48 -21.00
CA ILE A 31 -0.08 9.53 -19.94
C ILE A 31 -0.95 8.41 -20.50
N ILE A 32 -1.97 8.73 -21.30
CA ILE A 32 -2.86 7.72 -21.87
C ILE A 32 -2.10 6.78 -22.83
N GLU A 33 -1.17 7.31 -23.61
CA GLU A 33 -0.30 6.50 -24.46
C GLU A 33 0.63 5.58 -23.64
N GLU A 34 1.26 6.10 -22.58
CA GLU A 34 2.12 5.33 -21.67
C GLU A 34 1.35 4.20 -20.97
N LEU A 35 0.13 4.47 -20.50
CA LEU A 35 -0.74 3.46 -19.89
C LEU A 35 -1.09 2.33 -20.87
N LYS A 36 -1.37 2.66 -22.13
CA LYS A 36 -1.65 1.67 -23.17
C LYS A 36 -0.41 0.89 -23.59
N ALA A 37 0.76 1.54 -23.58
CA ALA A 37 2.01 0.93 -24.01
C ALA A 37 2.41 -0.26 -23.14
N VAL A 38 2.18 -0.18 -21.82
CA VAL A 38 2.47 -1.30 -20.91
C VAL A 38 1.47 -2.45 -20.98
N GLY A 39 0.34 -2.27 -21.67
CA GLY A 39 -0.71 -3.29 -21.75
C GLY A 39 -1.78 -3.11 -20.68
N LEU A 40 -3.04 -3.16 -21.10
CA LEU A 40 -4.21 -2.96 -20.24
C LEU A 40 -4.95 -4.30 -20.03
N PRO A 41 -5.62 -4.51 -18.88
CA PRO A 41 -6.24 -5.81 -18.58
C PRO A 41 -7.38 -6.23 -19.52
N SER A 42 -7.94 -5.28 -20.27
CA SER A 42 -8.98 -5.57 -21.26
C SER A 42 -9.01 -4.51 -22.35
N THR A 43 -9.90 -4.69 -23.33
CA THR A 43 -10.15 -3.73 -24.41
C THR A 43 -11.45 -2.93 -24.22
N ASN A 44 -12.27 -3.25 -23.20
CA ASN A 44 -13.57 -2.60 -22.96
C ASN A 44 -13.46 -1.50 -21.90
N TYR A 45 -12.51 -0.60 -22.08
CA TYR A 45 -12.22 0.48 -21.15
C TYR A 45 -12.74 1.83 -21.64
N VAL A 46 -12.76 2.77 -20.72
CA VAL A 46 -13.05 4.18 -20.94
C VAL A 46 -11.81 4.98 -20.55
N GLU A 47 -11.47 5.93 -21.41
CA GLU A 47 -10.33 6.84 -21.19
C GLU A 47 -10.79 8.14 -20.57
N HIS A 48 -10.09 8.56 -19.52
CA HIS A 48 -10.18 9.86 -18.88
C HIS A 48 -8.93 10.68 -19.20
N LYS A 49 -8.78 11.85 -18.61
CA LYS A 49 -7.65 12.75 -18.89
C LYS A 49 -6.31 12.20 -18.43
N ALA A 50 -6.29 11.44 -17.33
CA ALA A 50 -5.07 10.90 -16.75
C ALA A 50 -5.25 9.51 -16.12
N MET A 51 -6.36 8.84 -16.42
CA MET A 51 -6.63 7.47 -15.98
C MET A 51 -7.43 6.74 -17.05
N ILE A 52 -7.39 5.41 -17.01
CA ILE A 52 -8.19 4.51 -17.85
C ILE A 52 -8.87 3.53 -16.91
N LEU A 53 -10.14 3.22 -17.14
CA LEU A 53 -10.85 2.24 -16.32
C LEU A 53 -11.78 1.35 -17.15
N GLU A 54 -12.03 0.14 -16.67
CA GLU A 54 -13.15 -0.68 -17.13
C GLU A 54 -14.24 -0.67 -16.05
N TYR A 55 -15.47 -0.30 -16.42
CA TYR A 55 -16.59 -0.28 -15.49
C TYR A 55 -17.34 -1.62 -15.46
N SER A 56 -17.76 -2.05 -14.27
CA SER A 56 -18.56 -3.26 -14.08
C SER A 56 -19.97 -2.91 -13.66
N GLU A 57 -20.92 -2.98 -14.59
CA GLU A 57 -22.35 -2.81 -14.32
C GLU A 57 -22.85 -3.76 -13.22
N GLU A 58 -22.40 -5.03 -13.23
CA GLU A 58 -22.81 -6.02 -12.20
C GLU A 58 -22.47 -5.56 -10.77
N HIS A 59 -21.42 -4.75 -10.61
CA HIS A 59 -20.84 -4.37 -9.34
C HIS A 59 -20.95 -2.87 -9.04
N GLU A 60 -21.44 -2.08 -10.00
CA GLU A 60 -21.55 -0.61 -9.97
C GLU A 60 -20.25 0.11 -9.56
N GLN A 61 -19.10 -0.44 -9.98
CA GLN A 61 -17.77 0.13 -9.74
C GLN A 61 -16.80 -0.34 -10.84
N ALA A 62 -15.63 0.27 -10.94
CA ALA A 62 -14.62 -0.19 -11.88
C ALA A 62 -14.09 -1.60 -11.52
N LYS A 63 -13.84 -2.44 -12.53
CA LYS A 63 -13.06 -3.68 -12.36
C LYS A 63 -11.61 -3.40 -12.08
N TRP A 64 -11.08 -2.36 -12.73
CA TRP A 64 -9.73 -1.88 -12.55
C TRP A 64 -9.67 -0.41 -12.99
N VAL A 65 -8.75 0.35 -12.39
CA VAL A 65 -8.39 1.71 -12.81
C VAL A 65 -6.86 1.78 -12.94
N SER A 66 -6.39 2.23 -14.09
CA SER A 66 -4.98 2.44 -14.40
C SER A 66 -4.65 3.94 -14.45
N HIS A 67 -3.59 4.37 -13.78
CA HIS A 67 -3.12 5.76 -13.77
C HIS A 67 -1.60 5.83 -13.57
N ILE A 68 -1.02 7.02 -13.80
CA ILE A 68 0.41 7.27 -13.55
C ILE A 68 0.58 8.27 -12.42
N ILE A 69 1.39 7.91 -11.43
CA ILE A 69 1.91 8.85 -10.45
C ILE A 69 3.18 9.47 -11.04
N VAL A 70 3.06 10.71 -11.50
CA VAL A 70 4.14 11.42 -12.21
C VAL A 70 4.97 12.29 -11.24
N PRO A 71 6.29 12.51 -11.45
CA PRO A 71 7.12 13.36 -10.57
C PRO A 71 6.58 14.78 -10.35
N GLU A 72 5.83 15.32 -11.30
CA GLU A 72 5.20 16.64 -11.27
C GLU A 72 4.23 16.84 -10.09
N ILE A 73 3.79 15.75 -9.42
CA ILE A 73 3.02 15.85 -8.16
C ILE A 73 3.75 16.66 -7.08
N LYS A 74 5.09 16.70 -7.12
CA LYS A 74 5.93 17.45 -6.15
C LYS A 74 5.62 18.94 -6.14
N THR A 75 5.30 19.49 -7.30
CA THR A 75 4.95 20.91 -7.49
C THR A 75 3.46 21.13 -7.74
N GLY A 76 2.63 20.08 -7.64
CA GLY A 76 1.20 20.16 -7.86
C GLY A 76 0.50 21.06 -6.85
N LEU A 77 -0.20 22.08 -7.33
CA LEU A 77 -0.89 23.07 -6.52
C LEU A 77 -2.42 22.88 -6.50
N ALA A 78 -2.97 21.98 -7.31
CA ALA A 78 -4.40 21.74 -7.32
C ALA A 78 -4.88 21.23 -5.95
N TYR A 79 -6.01 21.75 -5.51
CA TYR A 79 -6.62 21.46 -4.21
C TYR A 79 -7.76 20.45 -4.37
N ARG A 80 -8.00 19.68 -3.32
CA ARG A 80 -9.11 18.73 -3.27
C ARG A 80 -10.45 19.48 -3.38
N SER A 81 -11.24 19.12 -4.38
CA SER A 81 -12.57 19.67 -4.66
C SER A 81 -13.68 18.97 -3.86
N ASN A 82 -13.54 17.65 -3.64
CA ASN A 82 -14.61 16.79 -3.11
C ASN A 82 -15.91 16.87 -3.94
N ASP A 83 -15.78 17.10 -5.24
CA ASP A 83 -16.85 17.24 -6.23
C ASP A 83 -17.27 15.87 -6.80
N PHE A 84 -17.68 14.95 -5.91
CA PHE A 84 -18.16 13.62 -6.29
C PHE A 84 -19.37 13.71 -7.21
N ARG A 85 -19.31 13.05 -8.38
CA ARG A 85 -20.36 13.16 -9.40
C ARG A 85 -20.39 11.94 -10.33
N VAL A 86 -21.51 11.76 -11.02
CA VAL A 86 -21.68 10.71 -12.03
C VAL A 86 -20.66 10.88 -13.15
N ASP A 87 -20.15 9.77 -13.66
CA ASP A 87 -19.28 9.78 -14.82
C ASP A 87 -20.10 9.86 -16.12
N PRO A 88 -20.02 10.95 -16.89
CA PRO A 88 -20.77 11.08 -18.15
C PRO A 88 -20.29 10.10 -19.25
N LYS A 89 -19.12 9.46 -19.08
CA LYS A 89 -18.60 8.50 -20.05
C LYS A 89 -19.13 7.07 -19.86
N ILE A 90 -19.77 6.80 -18.72
CA ILE A 90 -20.47 5.52 -18.51
C ILE A 90 -21.94 5.71 -18.86
N SER A 91 -22.31 5.30 -20.09
CA SER A 91 -23.63 5.59 -20.66
C SER A 91 -24.81 4.93 -19.94
N THR A 92 -24.53 3.84 -19.22
CA THR A 92 -25.46 3.03 -18.42
C THR A 92 -25.75 3.65 -17.05
N GLY A 93 -24.96 4.64 -16.63
CA GLY A 93 -25.01 5.21 -15.29
C GLY A 93 -23.82 4.74 -14.44
N THR A 94 -23.70 5.30 -13.24
CA THR A 94 -22.74 4.87 -12.24
C THR A 94 -23.40 4.85 -10.87
N ALA A 95 -22.66 4.37 -9.86
CA ALA A 95 -22.97 4.70 -8.48
C ALA A 95 -23.16 6.21 -8.28
N ILE A 96 -23.94 6.57 -7.27
CA ILE A 96 -24.28 7.94 -6.89
C ILE A 96 -24.13 8.15 -5.39
N GLN A 97 -24.50 9.34 -4.89
CA GLN A 97 -24.41 9.64 -3.47
C GLN A 97 -25.28 8.71 -2.63
N GLU A 98 -26.50 8.46 -3.09
CA GLU A 98 -27.52 7.63 -2.46
C GLU A 98 -27.10 6.17 -2.37
N ASP A 99 -26.04 5.76 -3.08
CA ASP A 99 -25.41 4.46 -2.88
C ASP A 99 -24.54 4.40 -1.63
N TYR A 100 -24.12 5.51 -1.04
CA TYR A 100 -23.21 5.52 0.11
C TYR A 100 -23.86 6.13 1.36
N PHE A 101 -24.72 7.12 1.18
CA PHE A 101 -25.36 7.83 2.28
C PHE A 101 -26.54 8.67 1.79
N LEU A 102 -27.40 9.05 2.73
CA LEU A 102 -28.41 10.09 2.53
C LEU A 102 -28.04 11.35 3.30
N THR A 103 -28.52 12.48 2.79
CA THR A 103 -28.46 13.76 3.50
C THR A 103 -29.83 14.40 3.54
N ASP A 104 -30.27 14.80 4.72
CA ASP A 104 -31.50 15.55 4.91
C ASP A 104 -31.20 16.95 5.43
N THR A 105 -31.83 17.97 4.84
CA THR A 105 -31.72 19.34 5.36
C THR A 105 -32.89 19.62 6.29
N LEU A 106 -32.60 19.68 7.59
CA LEU A 106 -33.56 19.96 8.64
C LEU A 106 -33.96 21.46 8.66
N PRO A 107 -35.10 21.82 9.28
CA PRO A 107 -35.45 23.21 9.53
C PRO A 107 -34.29 23.99 10.17
N GLY A 108 -33.96 25.16 9.62
CA GLY A 108 -32.82 25.97 10.07
C GLY A 108 -31.49 25.67 9.35
N GLY A 109 -31.50 24.82 8.32
CA GLY A 109 -30.35 24.61 7.42
C GLY A 109 -29.31 23.61 7.93
N LYS A 110 -29.59 22.87 9.01
CA LYS A 110 -28.71 21.80 9.49
C LYS A 110 -28.83 20.60 8.55
N VAL A 111 -27.71 20.13 8.02
CA VAL A 111 -27.65 18.88 7.25
C VAL A 111 -27.40 17.71 8.21
N GLU A 112 -28.28 16.71 8.15
CA GLU A 112 -28.11 15.41 8.79
C GLU A 112 -27.53 14.42 7.77
N TYR A 113 -26.62 13.54 8.22
CA TYR A 113 -25.93 12.57 7.38
C TYR A 113 -26.20 11.16 7.90
N ASP A 114 -26.75 10.31 7.03
CA ASP A 114 -27.03 8.92 7.32
C ASP A 114 -26.15 8.04 6.42
N GLY A 115 -24.98 7.68 6.96
CA GLY A 115 -23.96 6.92 6.23
C GLY A 115 -24.15 5.41 6.35
N TYR A 116 -23.92 4.71 5.24
CA TYR A 116 -24.12 3.26 5.17
C TYR A 116 -22.90 2.45 5.63
N GLY A 117 -21.93 3.10 6.27
CA GLY A 117 -20.77 2.45 6.88
C GLY A 117 -19.52 2.30 6.00
N TYR A 118 -19.56 2.82 4.76
CA TYR A 118 -18.43 2.76 3.81
C TYR A 118 -18.12 4.15 3.25
N ASP A 119 -16.84 4.39 2.99
CA ASP A 119 -16.36 5.57 2.29
C ASP A 119 -16.48 5.39 0.77
N ARG A 120 -16.62 6.53 0.08
CA ARG A 120 -16.32 6.66 -1.36
C ARG A 120 -14.80 6.59 -1.56
N GLY A 121 -14.26 5.38 -1.49
CA GLY A 121 -12.82 5.13 -1.63
C GLY A 121 -12.37 5.29 -3.07
N HIS A 122 -11.37 6.12 -3.32
CA HIS A 122 -10.83 6.30 -4.67
C HIS A 122 -10.02 5.06 -5.08
N LEU A 123 -10.12 4.65 -6.34
CA LEU A 123 -9.23 3.65 -6.92
C LEU A 123 -7.95 4.33 -7.44
N ALA A 124 -8.09 5.36 -8.28
CA ALA A 124 -7.05 6.34 -8.60
C ALA A 124 -7.17 7.58 -7.68
N PRO A 125 -6.24 7.80 -6.74
CA PRO A 125 -6.40 8.83 -5.70
C PRO A 125 -6.27 10.26 -6.24
N SER A 126 -7.11 11.18 -5.79
CA SER A 126 -7.05 12.59 -6.23
C SER A 126 -5.71 13.29 -5.94
N ALA A 127 -5.00 12.83 -4.92
CA ALA A 127 -3.67 13.33 -4.57
C ALA A 127 -2.60 13.03 -5.64
N ASP A 128 -2.79 12.00 -6.47
CA ASP A 128 -1.87 11.62 -7.54
C ASP A 128 -2.03 12.53 -8.78
N PHE A 129 -3.11 13.34 -8.82
CA PHE A 129 -3.46 14.22 -9.94
C PHE A 129 -3.28 15.72 -9.64
N ARG A 130 -2.62 16.09 -8.54
CA ARG A 130 -2.51 17.51 -8.12
C ARG A 130 -1.75 18.43 -9.09
N TRP A 131 -1.11 17.86 -10.10
CA TRP A 131 -0.44 18.56 -11.19
C TRP A 131 -1.40 19.07 -12.28
N SER A 132 -2.66 18.60 -12.30
CA SER A 132 -3.68 19.03 -13.27
C SER A 132 -5.07 19.12 -12.63
N GLU A 133 -5.68 20.30 -12.68
CA GLU A 133 -7.05 20.51 -12.16
C GLU A 133 -8.09 19.61 -12.85
N ALA A 134 -7.95 19.41 -14.16
CA ALA A 134 -8.85 18.55 -14.92
C ALA A 134 -8.71 17.08 -14.51
N ALA A 135 -7.49 16.56 -14.42
CA ALA A 135 -7.25 15.19 -13.97
C ALA A 135 -7.75 14.98 -12.52
N LEU A 136 -7.46 15.94 -11.63
CA LEU A 136 -7.94 15.90 -10.25
C LEU A 136 -9.46 15.90 -10.19
N SER A 137 -10.13 16.76 -10.97
CA SER A 137 -11.59 16.79 -10.97
C SER A 137 -12.17 15.47 -11.49
N GLU A 138 -11.62 14.85 -12.54
CA GLU A 138 -12.12 13.56 -13.05
C GLU A 138 -11.88 12.40 -12.06
N SER A 139 -10.90 12.48 -11.16
CA SER A 139 -10.73 11.47 -10.11
C SER A 139 -11.90 11.38 -9.12
N TYR A 140 -12.77 12.39 -9.07
CA TYR A 140 -13.98 12.40 -8.24
C TYR A 140 -15.22 11.80 -8.91
N PHE A 141 -15.10 11.24 -10.12
CA PHE A 141 -16.19 10.47 -10.71
C PHE A 141 -16.51 9.21 -9.91
N TYR A 142 -17.79 8.87 -9.76
CA TYR A 142 -18.22 7.64 -9.09
C TYR A 142 -17.76 6.36 -9.79
N SER A 143 -17.43 6.43 -11.09
CA SER A 143 -16.76 5.33 -11.80
C SER A 143 -15.38 4.96 -11.21
N ASN A 144 -14.73 5.91 -10.53
CA ASN A 144 -13.45 5.73 -9.83
C ASN A 144 -13.63 5.50 -8.32
N MET A 145 -14.87 5.26 -7.85
CA MET A 145 -15.16 4.99 -6.45
C MET A 145 -15.46 3.53 -6.20
N SER A 146 -15.11 3.08 -5.01
CA SER A 146 -15.41 1.75 -4.51
C SER A 146 -15.70 1.80 -3.01
N PRO A 147 -16.67 1.02 -2.48
CA PRO A 147 -17.00 1.04 -1.06
C PRO A 147 -15.86 0.44 -0.21
N GLN A 148 -15.15 1.33 0.48
CA GLN A 148 -14.05 0.97 1.35
C GLN A 148 -14.44 1.19 2.82
N SER A 149 -14.08 0.26 3.69
CA SER A 149 -14.24 0.44 5.14
C SER A 149 -13.46 1.68 5.58
N PRO A 150 -14.01 2.55 6.44
CA PRO A 150 -13.32 3.76 6.89
C PRO A 150 -11.94 3.46 7.52
N ASN A 151 -11.83 2.36 8.27
CA ASN A 151 -10.58 1.92 8.92
C ASN A 151 -9.59 1.25 7.95
N PHE A 152 -9.98 1.06 6.70
CA PHE A 152 -9.13 0.61 5.60
C PHE A 152 -8.68 1.83 4.78
N ASN A 153 -9.64 2.55 4.21
CA ASN A 153 -9.45 3.72 3.33
C ASN A 153 -8.57 4.79 3.97
N ARG A 154 -8.91 5.20 5.19
CA ARG A 154 -8.29 6.35 5.86
C ARG A 154 -6.96 5.99 6.54
N GLU A 155 -6.66 4.69 6.65
CA GLU A 155 -5.52 4.16 7.38
C GLU A 155 -4.54 3.48 6.40
N LYS A 156 -4.51 2.14 6.37
CA LYS A 156 -3.48 1.38 5.64
C LYS A 156 -3.52 1.60 4.13
N TRP A 157 -4.69 1.88 3.55
CA TRP A 157 -4.80 2.22 2.12
C TRP A 157 -4.20 3.61 1.82
N ALA A 158 -4.54 4.63 2.61
CA ALA A 158 -3.92 5.95 2.53
C ALA A 158 -2.39 5.91 2.80
N GLU A 159 -1.93 5.01 3.68
CA GLU A 159 -0.50 4.74 3.91
C GLU A 159 0.17 4.19 2.64
N LEU A 160 -0.42 3.18 1.98
CA LEU A 160 0.09 2.64 0.70
C LEU A 160 0.17 3.72 -0.36
N GLU A 161 -0.91 4.47 -0.59
CA GLU A 161 -0.94 5.53 -1.58
C GLU A 161 0.12 6.62 -1.29
N SER A 162 0.31 6.96 -0.02
CA SER A 162 1.33 7.93 0.39
C SER A 162 2.74 7.40 0.26
N HIS A 163 2.94 6.09 0.43
CA HIS A 163 4.21 5.41 0.20
C HIS A 163 4.59 5.46 -1.30
N LEU A 164 3.67 5.13 -2.20
CA LEU A 164 3.92 5.18 -3.66
C LEU A 164 4.22 6.61 -4.14
N ARG A 165 3.47 7.62 -3.67
CA ARG A 165 3.80 9.03 -3.97
C ARG A 165 5.18 9.43 -3.47
N ARG A 166 5.56 8.98 -2.27
CA ARG A 166 6.88 9.29 -1.70
C ARG A 166 8.00 8.63 -2.51
N TYR A 167 7.78 7.40 -2.96
CA TYR A 167 8.71 6.71 -3.84
C TYR A 167 8.98 7.52 -5.12
N VAL A 168 7.93 7.99 -5.80
CA VAL A 168 8.04 8.85 -7.00
C VAL A 168 8.84 10.11 -6.69
N ILE A 169 8.52 10.80 -5.59
CA ILE A 169 9.18 12.05 -5.20
C ILE A 169 10.66 11.85 -4.84
N ASN A 170 10.99 10.74 -4.17
CA ASN A 170 12.34 10.47 -3.68
C ASN A 170 13.28 9.98 -4.78
N ASN A 171 12.75 9.20 -5.74
CA ASN A 171 13.53 8.60 -6.81
C ASN A 171 13.45 9.39 -8.12
N ASP A 172 12.52 10.34 -8.24
CA ASP A 172 12.29 11.15 -9.44
C ASP A 172 11.94 10.30 -10.68
N VAL A 173 11.14 9.24 -10.47
CA VAL A 173 10.67 8.30 -11.50
C VAL A 173 9.14 8.22 -11.48
N PRO A 174 8.46 8.03 -12.62
CA PRO A 174 7.02 7.77 -12.64
C PRO A 174 6.70 6.36 -12.15
N LEU A 175 5.49 6.17 -11.61
CA LEU A 175 4.94 4.85 -11.35
C LEU A 175 3.64 4.66 -12.13
N ILE A 176 3.55 3.56 -12.89
CA ILE A 176 2.30 3.13 -13.53
C ILE A 176 1.58 2.22 -12.54
N VAL A 177 0.33 2.52 -12.22
CA VAL A 177 -0.43 1.85 -11.17
C VAL A 177 -1.74 1.33 -11.73
N VAL A 178 -2.06 0.07 -11.47
CA VAL A 178 -3.38 -0.52 -11.72
C VAL A 178 -4.00 -0.89 -10.38
N THR A 179 -5.14 -0.30 -10.05
CA THR A 179 -5.89 -0.54 -8.82
C THR A 179 -7.11 -1.40 -9.10
N ILE A 180 -7.29 -2.48 -8.35
CA ILE A 180 -8.26 -3.54 -8.63
C ILE A 180 -9.08 -3.84 -7.36
N PRO A 181 -10.38 -3.52 -7.29
CA PRO A 181 -11.27 -4.23 -6.37
C PRO A 181 -11.40 -5.69 -6.81
N ILE A 182 -11.23 -6.66 -5.89
CA ILE A 182 -11.39 -8.08 -6.25
C ILE A 182 -12.88 -8.43 -6.29
N LEU A 183 -13.45 -8.42 -7.51
CA LEU A 183 -14.88 -8.55 -7.81
C LEU A 183 -15.30 -10.00 -8.11
N ASN A 184 -15.26 -10.85 -7.10
CA ASN A 184 -15.72 -12.24 -7.23
C ASN A 184 -17.25 -12.35 -7.26
N ALA A 185 -17.77 -13.44 -7.83
CA ALA A 185 -19.19 -13.74 -7.74
C ALA A 185 -19.65 -13.89 -6.27
N GLY A 186 -20.87 -13.40 -5.97
CA GLY A 186 -21.48 -13.54 -4.64
C GLY A 186 -20.96 -12.57 -3.57
N LEU A 187 -20.26 -11.50 -3.95
CA LEU A 187 -19.90 -10.43 -3.01
C LEU A 187 -21.15 -9.82 -2.34
N PRO A 188 -21.06 -9.46 -1.04
CA PRO A 188 -22.14 -8.76 -0.38
C PRO A 188 -22.44 -7.44 -1.10
N LYS A 189 -23.72 -7.10 -1.16
CA LYS A 189 -24.19 -5.80 -1.66
C LYS A 189 -24.39 -4.86 -0.48
N LEU A 190 -24.16 -3.58 -0.70
CA LEU A 190 -24.47 -2.57 0.28
C LEU A 190 -26.00 -2.44 0.41
N GLU A 191 -26.54 -2.79 1.58
CA GLU A 191 -27.98 -3.04 1.79
C GLU A 191 -28.90 -1.90 1.34
N ARG A 192 -28.46 -0.64 1.53
CA ARG A 192 -29.25 0.56 1.25
C ARG A 192 -28.85 1.26 -0.06
N SER A 193 -27.92 0.68 -0.82
CA SER A 193 -27.53 1.22 -2.13
C SER A 193 -28.68 1.10 -3.11
N VAL A 194 -28.93 2.17 -3.88
CA VAL A 194 -30.00 2.22 -4.88
C VAL A 194 -29.64 1.47 -6.15
N ASN A 195 -28.34 1.30 -6.43
CA ASN A 195 -27.83 0.59 -7.59
C ASN A 195 -27.28 -0.81 -7.24
N SER A 196 -27.49 -1.33 -6.02
CA SER A 196 -26.95 -2.63 -5.59
C SER A 196 -25.41 -2.73 -5.69
N LEU A 197 -24.72 -1.68 -5.23
CA LEU A 197 -23.26 -1.58 -5.18
C LEU A 197 -22.63 -2.75 -4.41
N SER A 198 -21.70 -3.47 -5.05
CA SER A 198 -20.96 -4.56 -4.41
C SER A 198 -19.91 -4.06 -3.44
N ILE A 199 -19.66 -4.80 -2.36
CA ILE A 199 -18.60 -4.52 -1.38
C ILE A 199 -17.44 -5.50 -1.61
N PRO A 200 -16.30 -5.08 -2.19
CA PRO A 200 -15.14 -5.93 -2.32
C PRO A 200 -14.57 -6.35 -0.96
N ASN A 201 -14.22 -7.63 -0.83
CA ASN A 201 -13.55 -8.14 0.38
C ASN A 201 -12.06 -7.75 0.43
N ARG A 202 -11.44 -7.53 -0.74
CA ARG A 202 -10.03 -7.19 -0.90
C ARG A 202 -9.86 -6.21 -2.04
N TYR A 203 -8.78 -5.43 -1.96
CA TYR A 203 -8.28 -4.56 -3.01
C TYR A 203 -6.85 -4.94 -3.34
N ALA A 204 -6.46 -4.74 -4.58
CA ALA A 204 -5.10 -4.89 -5.03
C ALA A 204 -4.59 -3.62 -5.73
N LYS A 205 -3.27 -3.41 -5.69
CA LYS A 205 -2.56 -2.44 -6.53
C LYS A 205 -1.36 -3.12 -7.16
N ALA A 206 -1.33 -3.18 -8.48
CA ALA A 206 -0.13 -3.49 -9.25
C ALA A 206 0.60 -2.19 -9.56
N VAL A 207 1.92 -2.18 -9.42
CA VAL A 207 2.75 -0.99 -9.57
C VAL A 207 3.97 -1.35 -10.40
N TYR A 208 4.26 -0.55 -11.41
CA TYR A 208 5.41 -0.72 -12.29
C TYR A 208 6.22 0.58 -12.37
N ASP A 209 7.53 0.45 -12.16
CA ASP A 209 8.53 1.50 -12.38
C ASP A 209 9.22 1.23 -13.72
N PRO A 210 8.84 1.93 -14.81
CA PRO A 210 9.41 1.70 -16.14
C PRO A 210 10.85 2.20 -16.30
N VAL A 211 11.38 2.99 -15.35
CA VAL A 211 12.75 3.52 -15.44
C VAL A 211 13.75 2.50 -14.91
N ASN A 212 13.40 1.83 -13.82
CA ASN A 212 14.23 0.79 -13.20
C ASN A 212 13.80 -0.63 -13.57
N ASP A 213 12.76 -0.76 -14.40
CA ASP A 213 12.24 -2.02 -14.93
C ASP A 213 11.90 -3.05 -13.83
N ARG A 214 11.05 -2.62 -12.89
CA ARG A 214 10.65 -3.41 -11.72
C ARG A 214 9.18 -3.22 -11.38
N ALA A 215 8.54 -4.28 -10.89
CA ALA A 215 7.14 -4.24 -10.49
C ALA A 215 6.92 -4.77 -9.06
N ILE A 216 5.78 -4.41 -8.48
CA ILE A 216 5.32 -4.90 -7.18
C ILE A 216 3.79 -4.91 -7.13
N GLY A 217 3.22 -5.96 -6.54
CA GLY A 217 1.80 -6.05 -6.23
C GLY A 217 1.53 -5.82 -4.75
N PHE A 218 0.33 -5.38 -4.42
CA PHE A 218 -0.20 -5.34 -3.06
C PHE A 218 -1.58 -5.97 -3.03
N ILE A 219 -1.88 -6.83 -2.06
CA ILE A 219 -3.24 -7.36 -1.83
C ILE A 219 -3.63 -7.14 -0.37
N MET A 220 -4.77 -6.48 -0.17
CA MET A 220 -5.17 -5.97 1.15
C MET A 220 -6.65 -6.19 1.41
N GLU A 221 -6.99 -6.69 2.59
CA GLU A 221 -8.39 -6.89 2.99
C GLU A 221 -9.08 -5.55 3.30
N ASN A 222 -10.34 -5.41 2.89
CA ASN A 222 -11.19 -4.22 3.10
C ASN A 222 -11.66 -4.09 4.55
N LYS A 223 -10.71 -3.98 5.48
CA LYS A 223 -10.93 -3.87 6.93
C LYS A 223 -9.73 -3.17 7.59
N LEU A 224 -9.78 -3.02 8.91
CA LEU A 224 -8.62 -2.53 9.66
C LEU A 224 -7.42 -3.49 9.51
N LEU A 225 -6.29 -2.94 9.07
CA LEU A 225 -5.04 -3.67 8.85
C LEU A 225 -3.93 -3.11 9.75
N THR A 226 -3.35 -3.97 10.60
CA THR A 226 -2.37 -3.55 11.61
C THR A 226 -0.94 -3.97 11.30
N ASN A 227 -0.72 -4.79 10.27
CA ASN A 227 0.63 -5.21 9.90
C ASN A 227 1.36 -4.09 9.13
N LEU A 228 2.66 -4.28 8.95
CA LEU A 228 3.50 -3.39 8.14
C LEU A 228 3.11 -3.50 6.66
N LEU A 229 3.33 -2.43 5.89
CA LEU A 229 2.87 -2.33 4.51
C LEU A 229 3.49 -3.42 3.61
N GLU A 230 4.78 -3.68 3.77
CA GLU A 230 5.56 -4.70 3.07
C GLU A 230 5.05 -6.13 3.27
N SER A 231 4.28 -6.38 4.34
CA SER A 231 3.67 -7.70 4.56
C SER A 231 2.50 -8.00 3.62
N TYR A 232 2.00 -6.97 2.94
CA TYR A 232 0.94 -7.07 1.92
C TYR A 232 1.51 -7.08 0.50
N ALA A 233 2.83 -6.93 0.34
CA ALA A 233 3.49 -6.95 -0.96
C ALA A 233 3.60 -8.39 -1.51
N VAL A 234 3.22 -8.54 -2.77
CA VAL A 234 3.18 -9.79 -3.54
C VAL A 234 3.72 -9.56 -4.95
N SER A 235 3.90 -10.62 -5.73
CA SER A 235 4.36 -10.51 -7.12
C SER A 235 3.20 -10.08 -8.01
N ILE A 236 3.50 -9.67 -9.23
CA ILE A 236 2.44 -9.44 -10.20
C ILE A 236 1.71 -10.75 -10.47
N ASP A 237 2.41 -11.87 -10.71
CA ASP A 237 1.78 -13.19 -10.93
C ASP A 237 0.81 -13.60 -9.80
N GLU A 238 1.15 -13.30 -8.54
CA GLU A 238 0.27 -13.58 -7.40
C GLU A 238 -0.95 -12.66 -7.39
N LEU A 239 -0.76 -11.38 -7.70
CA LEU A 239 -1.85 -10.42 -7.86
C LEU A 239 -2.79 -10.79 -9.01
N GLU A 240 -2.26 -11.23 -10.14
CA GLU A 240 -3.05 -11.68 -11.30
C GLU A 240 -3.83 -12.95 -11.00
N ARG A 241 -3.19 -13.93 -10.34
CA ARG A 241 -3.86 -15.16 -9.90
C ARG A 241 -5.02 -14.88 -8.95
N GLU A 242 -4.88 -13.88 -8.08
CA GLU A 242 -5.92 -13.53 -7.10
C GLU A 242 -7.01 -12.62 -7.69
N SER A 243 -6.69 -11.80 -8.69
CA SER A 243 -7.64 -10.88 -9.33
C SER A 243 -8.33 -11.45 -10.58
N GLY A 244 -7.72 -12.43 -11.24
CA GLY A 244 -8.16 -12.94 -12.54
C GLY A 244 -7.91 -11.96 -13.70
N LEU A 245 -7.09 -10.93 -13.49
CA LEU A 245 -6.72 -9.92 -14.48
C LEU A 245 -5.24 -10.08 -14.84
N ASP A 246 -4.93 -9.94 -16.12
CA ASP A 246 -3.57 -9.88 -16.65
C ASP A 246 -3.20 -8.39 -16.78
N VAL A 247 -2.28 -7.91 -15.94
CA VAL A 247 -1.89 -6.50 -15.85
C VAL A 247 -0.51 -6.32 -16.45
N PHE A 248 -0.27 -5.20 -17.13
CA PHE A 248 1.02 -4.94 -17.77
C PHE A 248 1.42 -5.93 -18.88
N GLN A 249 0.46 -6.47 -19.62
CA GLN A 249 0.59 -7.45 -20.73
C GLN A 249 1.78 -7.31 -21.70
N ASN A 250 2.40 -6.13 -21.80
CA ASN A 250 3.50 -5.85 -22.71
C ASN A 250 4.87 -5.70 -22.01
N ILE A 251 4.97 -5.95 -20.69
CA ILE A 251 6.25 -5.95 -19.96
C ILE A 251 6.88 -7.36 -19.95
N GLU A 252 8.14 -7.48 -19.55
CA GLU A 252 8.80 -8.78 -19.49
C GLU A 252 8.33 -9.60 -18.27
N GLU A 253 7.98 -10.87 -18.47
CA GLU A 253 7.55 -11.82 -17.42
C GLU A 253 8.51 -11.89 -16.21
N SER A 254 9.81 -11.69 -16.42
CA SER A 254 10.79 -11.67 -15.33
C SER A 254 10.58 -10.50 -14.37
N VAL A 255 9.98 -9.41 -14.83
CA VAL A 255 9.63 -8.24 -14.02
C VAL A 255 8.40 -8.53 -13.15
N GLU A 256 7.49 -9.38 -13.63
CA GLU A 256 6.24 -9.72 -12.95
C GLU A 256 6.46 -10.72 -11.80
N SER A 257 7.32 -11.70 -12.05
CA SER A 257 7.60 -12.80 -11.11
C SER A 257 8.56 -12.44 -9.98
N ASN A 258 9.50 -11.51 -10.20
CA ASN A 258 10.52 -11.14 -9.22
C ASN A 258 10.11 -9.91 -8.40
N ILE A 259 10.16 -10.02 -7.07
CA ILE A 259 9.99 -8.87 -6.17
C ILE A 259 11.22 -8.71 -5.30
N GLU A 260 11.91 -7.60 -5.48
CA GLU A 260 12.96 -7.17 -4.56
C GLU A 260 12.36 -6.10 -3.64
N LYS A 261 11.76 -6.49 -2.51
CA LYS A 261 11.12 -5.54 -1.57
C LYS A 261 12.13 -4.47 -1.08
N GLU A 262 13.40 -4.86 -1.02
CA GLU A 262 14.64 -4.09 -1.08
C GLU A 262 14.50 -2.67 -1.65
N ASP A 263 13.96 -2.68 -2.86
CA ASP A 263 13.92 -1.56 -3.78
C ASP A 263 12.73 -0.63 -3.57
N TRP A 264 11.67 -1.15 -2.94
CA TRP A 264 10.41 -0.45 -2.74
C TRP A 264 10.31 0.18 -1.35
N PHE A 265 10.95 -0.43 -0.34
CA PHE A 265 10.80 -0.03 1.05
C PHE A 265 12.11 0.50 1.64
N ASP A 266 12.19 1.81 1.81
CA ASP A 266 13.34 2.47 2.46
C ASP A 266 13.66 1.91 3.87
N ASN A 267 12.64 1.41 4.58
CA ASN A 267 12.77 0.79 5.90
C ASN A 267 13.28 -0.66 5.86
N LEU A 268 13.39 -1.28 4.69
CA LEU A 268 14.05 -2.57 4.51
C LEU A 268 15.56 -2.42 4.20
N LYS A 269 16.10 -1.19 4.16
CA LYS A 269 17.52 -0.95 3.85
C LYS A 269 18.49 -1.63 4.85
N ASN A 270 19.23 -2.60 4.31
CA ASN A 270 20.34 -3.40 4.85
C ASN A 270 20.10 -4.22 6.13
N GLY A 271 19.44 -5.37 5.93
CA GLY A 271 19.56 -6.54 6.81
C GLY A 271 18.32 -6.89 7.60
N ASP A 272 17.27 -6.07 7.57
CA ASP A 272 15.93 -6.40 8.06
C ASP A 272 15.31 -7.54 7.24
N ARG A 273 14.36 -8.28 7.83
CA ARG A 273 13.65 -9.39 7.19
C ARG A 273 12.19 -9.40 7.61
N ASP A 274 11.31 -9.85 6.71
CA ASP A 274 9.92 -10.07 7.05
C ASP A 274 9.77 -11.14 8.16
N PRO A 275 8.86 -10.95 9.13
CA PRO A 275 8.58 -11.97 10.12
C PRO A 275 8.11 -13.27 9.47
N ILE A 276 8.57 -14.41 10.00
CA ILE A 276 8.16 -15.73 9.52
C ILE A 276 6.63 -15.84 9.50
N TYR A 277 6.09 -16.31 8.37
CA TYR A 277 4.65 -16.46 8.18
C TYR A 277 4.05 -17.38 9.25
N PRO A 278 2.93 -17.01 9.93
CA PRO A 278 2.42 -17.79 11.05
C PRO A 278 2.13 -19.27 10.79
N LEU A 279 1.74 -19.64 9.55
CA LEU A 279 1.46 -21.05 9.21
C LEU A 279 2.73 -21.88 8.96
N ASP A 280 3.87 -21.24 8.76
CA ASP A 280 5.17 -21.91 8.61
C ASP A 280 5.81 -22.24 9.98
N LEU A 281 5.24 -21.72 11.08
CA LEU A 281 5.81 -21.87 12.41
C LEU A 281 5.48 -23.23 13.06
N PRO A 282 6.36 -23.75 13.94
CA PRO A 282 6.05 -24.94 14.73
C PRO A 282 4.85 -24.71 15.65
N ARG A 283 4.06 -25.76 15.91
CA ARG A 283 2.91 -25.68 16.83
C ARG A 283 3.29 -25.03 18.16
N GLY A 284 2.48 -24.06 18.60
CA GLY A 284 2.69 -23.32 19.84
C GLY A 284 3.78 -22.22 19.77
N SER A 285 4.26 -21.90 18.56
CA SER A 285 5.18 -20.78 18.32
C SER A 285 4.45 -19.61 17.67
N PHE A 286 5.03 -18.42 17.82
CA PHE A 286 4.51 -17.15 17.29
C PHE A 286 5.64 -16.39 16.61
N ASN A 287 5.33 -15.56 15.61
CA ASN A 287 6.35 -14.70 15.01
C ASN A 287 6.62 -13.46 15.89
N THR A 288 7.63 -12.69 15.51
CA THR A 288 8.07 -11.50 16.27
C THR A 288 6.98 -10.44 16.41
N VAL A 289 6.16 -10.21 15.38
CA VAL A 289 5.05 -9.23 15.44
C VAL A 289 3.92 -9.66 16.39
N GLN A 290 3.70 -10.97 16.53
CA GLN A 290 2.74 -11.51 17.49
C GLN A 290 3.25 -11.43 18.94
N ALA A 291 4.57 -11.30 19.15
CA ALA A 291 5.19 -11.33 20.48
C ALA A 291 4.64 -10.23 21.42
N LYS A 292 4.28 -9.05 20.89
CA LYS A 292 3.72 -7.95 21.70
C LYS A 292 2.41 -8.35 22.41
N LYS A 293 1.59 -9.21 21.78
CA LYS A 293 0.37 -9.77 22.38
C LYS A 293 0.64 -10.91 23.36
N LYS A 294 1.89 -11.34 23.49
CA LYS A 294 2.34 -12.46 24.34
C LYS A 294 3.15 -12.01 25.56
N VAL A 295 3.29 -10.71 25.79
CA VAL A 295 3.96 -10.16 26.97
C VAL A 295 3.38 -10.78 28.25
N GLY A 296 4.26 -11.22 29.14
CA GLY A 296 3.93 -11.93 30.37
C GLY A 296 3.81 -13.45 30.23
N GLN A 297 3.67 -13.98 29.01
CA GLN A 297 3.47 -15.41 28.75
C GLN A 297 4.79 -16.13 28.44
N ASN A 298 4.84 -17.43 28.76
CA ASN A 298 5.98 -18.30 28.44
C ASN A 298 5.71 -19.06 27.13
N VAL A 299 6.23 -18.55 26.02
CA VAL A 299 5.95 -19.03 24.65
C VAL A 299 7.24 -19.14 23.83
N SER A 300 7.13 -19.71 22.62
CA SER A 300 8.21 -19.72 21.63
C SER A 300 7.99 -18.60 20.61
N ILE A 301 8.95 -17.69 20.47
CA ILE A 301 8.95 -16.63 19.45
C ILE A 301 10.00 -16.97 18.40
N CYS A 302 9.62 -16.97 17.13
CA CYS A 302 10.52 -17.27 16.01
C CYS A 302 10.69 -16.06 15.09
N GLY A 303 11.87 -15.90 14.53
CA GLY A 303 12.23 -14.84 13.58
C GLY A 303 13.65 -15.01 13.04
N HIS A 304 14.05 -14.12 12.17
CA HIS A 304 15.38 -14.08 11.56
C HIS A 304 16.30 -13.18 12.38
N VAL A 305 17.48 -13.67 12.78
CA VAL A 305 18.48 -12.83 13.45
C VAL A 305 19.11 -11.89 12.42
N VAL A 306 18.70 -10.63 12.47
CA VAL A 306 19.09 -9.58 11.51
C VAL A 306 20.21 -8.68 12.04
N ALA A 307 20.38 -8.59 13.35
CA ALA A 307 21.50 -7.90 13.99
C ALA A 307 21.87 -8.54 15.31
N SER A 308 23.15 -8.43 15.68
CA SER A 308 23.66 -8.86 16.97
C SER A 308 24.67 -7.84 17.51
N ARG A 309 24.57 -7.51 18.80
CA ARG A 309 25.49 -6.56 19.44
C ARG A 309 25.76 -6.90 20.90
N TYR A 310 26.98 -6.61 21.35
CA TYR A 310 27.29 -6.56 22.77
C TYR A 310 27.03 -5.15 23.30
N SER A 311 26.37 -5.06 24.45
CA SER A 311 26.27 -3.82 25.21
C SER A 311 27.62 -3.48 25.86
N ARG A 312 27.78 -2.23 26.32
CA ARG A 312 28.98 -1.81 27.07
C ARG A 312 29.27 -2.67 28.32
N LYS A 313 28.24 -3.28 28.91
CA LYS A 313 28.35 -4.19 30.07
C LYS A 313 28.62 -5.65 29.68
N GLY A 314 28.73 -5.94 28.39
CA GLY A 314 29.02 -7.28 27.86
C GLY A 314 27.80 -8.20 27.70
N HIS A 315 26.58 -7.72 27.92
CA HIS A 315 25.37 -8.49 27.57
C HIS A 315 25.19 -8.55 26.06
N LEU A 316 24.72 -9.67 25.54
CA LEU A 316 24.45 -9.89 24.12
C LEU A 316 22.98 -9.61 23.81
N TRP A 317 22.75 -8.88 22.73
CA TRP A 317 21.45 -8.65 22.13
C TRP A 317 21.42 -9.25 20.73
N LEU A 318 20.38 -9.99 20.41
CA LEU A 318 20.05 -10.42 19.04
C LEU A 318 18.70 -9.80 18.69
N ASN A 319 18.65 -9.01 17.62
CA ASN A 319 17.41 -8.45 17.12
C ASN A 319 16.85 -9.37 16.05
N LEU A 320 15.56 -9.67 16.15
CA LEU A 320 14.88 -10.53 15.18
C LEU A 320 13.98 -9.69 14.26
N ASP A 321 14.05 -9.98 12.96
CA ASP A 321 13.31 -9.40 11.84
C ASP A 321 13.56 -7.91 11.58
N ARG A 322 13.76 -7.09 12.62
CA ARG A 322 14.11 -5.67 12.47
C ARG A 322 15.30 -5.27 13.32
N GLN A 323 16.24 -4.56 12.72
CA GLN A 323 17.41 -4.00 13.38
C GLN A 323 17.04 -2.83 14.30
N PHE A 324 17.94 -2.49 15.21
CA PHE A 324 17.79 -1.30 16.05
C PHE A 324 17.95 -0.04 15.19
N PRO A 325 17.12 1.02 15.37
CA PRO A 325 16.19 1.27 16.47
C PRO A 325 14.74 0.77 16.27
N ASN A 326 14.44 0.13 15.15
CA ASN A 326 13.09 -0.29 14.76
C ASN A 326 12.75 -1.73 15.15
N GLN A 327 13.45 -2.30 16.14
CA GLN A 327 13.30 -3.71 16.50
C GLN A 327 11.87 -4.04 16.92
N VAL A 328 11.34 -5.14 16.39
CA VAL A 328 10.01 -5.66 16.73
C VAL A 328 10.08 -6.73 17.83
N PHE A 329 11.24 -7.38 17.97
CA PHE A 329 11.51 -8.34 19.02
C PHE A 329 13.02 -8.48 19.26
N SER A 330 13.42 -8.74 20.50
CA SER A 330 14.84 -8.94 20.85
C SER A 330 15.07 -10.14 21.76
N VAL A 331 16.16 -10.87 21.51
CA VAL A 331 16.70 -11.86 22.44
C VAL A 331 17.79 -11.20 23.25
N PHE A 332 17.65 -11.27 24.57
CA PHE A 332 18.63 -10.76 25.51
C PHE A 332 19.34 -11.92 26.20
N ILE A 333 20.67 -11.88 26.26
CA ILE A 333 21.48 -12.84 27.01
C ILE A 333 22.44 -12.06 27.89
N LYS A 334 22.37 -12.29 29.21
CA LYS A 334 23.29 -11.61 30.12
C LYS A 334 24.71 -12.14 29.94
N LYS A 335 25.71 -11.29 30.21
CA LYS A 335 27.13 -11.67 30.19
C LYS A 335 27.42 -12.94 31.01
N GLU A 336 26.82 -13.04 32.20
CA GLU A 336 26.96 -14.19 33.11
C GLU A 336 26.32 -15.47 32.58
N ASP A 337 25.29 -15.37 31.74
CA ASP A 337 24.59 -16.52 31.15
C ASP A 337 25.26 -17.02 29.85
N LEU A 338 26.17 -16.25 29.25
CA LEU A 338 26.89 -16.65 28.03
C LEU A 338 27.77 -17.89 28.24
N VAL A 339 28.18 -18.18 29.48
CA VAL A 339 28.95 -19.39 29.82
C VAL A 339 28.14 -20.68 29.70
N ASN A 340 26.80 -20.56 29.62
CA ASN A 340 25.88 -21.70 29.49
C ASN A 340 25.65 -22.10 28.00
N PHE A 341 26.54 -21.67 27.11
CA PHE A 341 26.55 -21.99 25.70
C PHE A 341 27.90 -22.61 25.34
N ASP A 342 27.88 -23.77 24.69
CA ASP A 342 29.06 -24.49 24.21
C ASP A 342 29.63 -23.93 22.90
N PHE A 343 29.06 -22.85 22.37
CA PHE A 343 29.50 -22.13 21.17
C PHE A 343 29.40 -20.61 21.33
N ASP A 344 30.08 -19.87 20.44
CA ASP A 344 29.87 -18.42 20.30
C ASP A 344 28.46 -18.16 19.75
N VAL A 345 27.56 -17.71 20.63
CA VAL A 345 26.15 -17.44 20.31
C VAL A 345 25.98 -16.43 19.19
N LYS A 346 26.83 -15.39 19.17
CA LYS A 346 26.78 -14.34 18.15
C LYS A 346 27.11 -14.95 16.80
N GLN A 347 28.22 -15.67 16.69
CA GLN A 347 28.63 -16.32 15.44
C GLN A 347 27.63 -17.39 14.99
N ARG A 348 27.15 -18.21 15.92
CA ARG A 348 26.26 -19.35 15.62
C ARG A 348 24.93 -18.94 15.03
N PHE A 349 24.36 -17.80 15.47
CA PHE A 349 23.01 -17.38 15.08
C PHE A 349 22.96 -16.16 14.17
N THR A 350 24.09 -15.52 13.84
CA THR A 350 24.11 -14.45 12.84
C THR A 350 23.55 -14.99 11.51
N ASN A 351 22.60 -14.26 10.91
CA ASN A 351 21.90 -14.61 9.67
C ASN A 351 21.12 -15.93 9.72
N GLN A 352 20.83 -16.47 10.91
CA GLN A 352 20.00 -17.66 11.09
C GLN A 352 18.57 -17.29 11.43
N SER A 353 17.61 -18.10 10.99
CA SER A 353 16.27 -18.12 11.57
C SER A 353 16.32 -18.90 12.88
N VAL A 354 15.71 -18.39 13.94
CA VAL A 354 15.72 -19.03 15.26
C VAL A 354 14.34 -19.03 15.89
N CYS A 355 14.09 -20.01 16.75
CA CYS A 355 12.96 -20.02 17.68
C CYS A 355 13.49 -19.97 19.11
N VAL A 356 12.92 -19.06 19.90
CA VAL A 356 13.40 -18.71 21.24
C VAL A 356 12.27 -18.91 22.22
N ARG A 357 12.49 -19.77 23.23
CA ARG A 357 11.48 -20.12 24.24
C ARG A 357 11.79 -19.45 25.57
N GLY A 358 10.82 -18.70 26.08
CA GLY A 358 10.92 -18.07 27.38
C GLY A 358 9.73 -17.18 27.69
N LYS A 359 9.81 -16.49 28.83
CA LYS A 359 8.83 -15.48 29.20
C LYS A 359 9.07 -14.23 28.35
N VAL A 360 8.06 -13.79 27.62
CA VAL A 360 8.11 -12.53 26.87
C VAL A 360 7.97 -11.38 27.86
N GLU A 361 8.95 -10.49 27.87
CA GLU A 361 9.02 -9.30 28.72
C GLU A 361 9.03 -8.05 27.84
N ASP A 362 8.48 -6.95 28.33
CA ASP A 362 8.55 -5.67 27.63
C ASP A 362 9.80 -4.91 28.07
N PHE A 363 10.60 -4.48 27.09
CA PHE A 363 11.83 -3.73 27.33
C PHE A 363 11.85 -2.49 26.45
N SER A 364 11.53 -1.33 27.06
CA SER A 364 11.49 -0.04 26.37
C SER A 364 10.61 -0.06 25.11
N ASP A 365 9.36 -0.49 25.27
CA ASP A 365 8.31 -0.58 24.23
C ASP A 365 8.54 -1.63 23.13
N SER A 366 9.53 -2.52 23.33
CA SER A 366 9.78 -3.67 22.47
C SER A 366 9.74 -4.99 23.26
N PRO A 367 8.99 -6.00 22.81
CA PRO A 367 8.98 -7.31 23.45
C PRO A 367 10.35 -8.01 23.32
N SER A 368 10.72 -8.78 24.34
CA SER A 368 11.98 -9.49 24.40
C SER A 368 11.90 -10.79 25.21
N ILE A 369 12.85 -11.71 25.01
CA ILE A 369 13.04 -12.86 25.91
C ILE A 369 14.48 -12.84 26.44
N ASN A 370 14.63 -12.97 27.76
CA ASN A 370 15.92 -13.25 28.39
C ASN A 370 16.23 -14.75 28.34
N VAL A 371 17.29 -15.12 27.61
CA VAL A 371 17.74 -16.49 27.44
C VAL A 371 18.93 -16.78 28.37
N LYS A 372 18.78 -17.81 29.20
CA LYS A 372 19.80 -18.21 30.20
C LYS A 372 20.67 -19.41 29.79
N GLY A 373 20.43 -20.04 28.65
CA GLY A 373 21.21 -21.20 28.20
C GLY A 373 20.75 -21.77 26.85
N GLN A 374 21.59 -22.61 26.25
CA GLN A 374 21.46 -23.04 24.85
C GLN A 374 20.14 -23.75 24.50
N ASN A 375 19.55 -24.52 25.42
CA ASN A 375 18.30 -25.28 25.17
C ASN A 375 17.05 -24.41 24.94
N ARG A 376 17.19 -23.08 25.02
CA ARG A 376 16.09 -22.11 24.86
C ARG A 376 16.12 -21.37 23.53
N ILE A 377 17.17 -21.53 22.74
CA ILE A 377 17.28 -20.94 21.40
C ILE A 377 17.74 -22.02 20.44
N LYS A 378 16.97 -22.26 19.39
CA LYS A 378 17.28 -23.24 18.35
C LYS A 378 17.18 -22.61 16.97
N VAL A 379 17.98 -23.09 16.03
CA VAL A 379 17.79 -22.76 14.62
C VAL A 379 16.43 -23.27 14.18
N PHE A 380 15.75 -22.48 13.35
CA PHE A 380 14.50 -22.83 12.71
C PHE A 380 14.78 -23.12 11.24
N VAL A 381 14.42 -24.31 10.78
CA VAL A 381 14.42 -24.68 9.36
C VAL A 381 12.98 -24.95 8.93
N LYS A 382 12.56 -24.33 7.81
CA LYS A 382 11.22 -24.54 7.25
C LYS A 382 11.08 -26.02 6.86
N GLY A 383 10.15 -26.73 7.51
CA GLY A 383 9.96 -28.18 7.35
C GLY A 383 10.14 -29.00 8.62
N ASP A 384 10.69 -28.43 9.71
CA ASP A 384 10.84 -29.12 11.01
C ASP A 384 9.51 -29.35 11.76
N ALA A 385 8.37 -29.08 11.11
CA ALA A 385 7.04 -29.32 11.65
C ALA A 385 6.56 -30.73 11.26
N GLN A 386 7.08 -31.75 11.94
CA GLN A 386 6.34 -32.99 12.21
C GLN A 386 6.10 -33.14 13.70
#